data_AF-A0A6G0XYQ4-F1
#
_entry.id   AF-A0A6G0XYQ4-F1
#
_cell.length_a   1.000
_cell.length_b   1.000
_cell.length_c   1.000
_cell.angle_alpha   90.00
_cell.angle_beta   90.00
_cell.angle_gamma   90.00
#
_symmetry.space_group_name_H-M   'P 1'
#
loop_
_entity.id
_entity.type
_entity.pdbx_description
1 polymer ?
#
loop_
_entity_poly.entity_id
_entity_poly.type
_entity_poly.pdbx_seq_one_letter_code
_entity_poly.pdbx_strand_id
1 'polypeptide(L)'
;MVMATQRQLRSSAKTRALHTEDVLPLKKPRRAPASTEVDTEPTKTSSKKSKPSPKRVPSLIATTPVEGPQVLHAFPELVSGQLVQRYKRFLADVKLDDGTVVTVHCPNTGPMVGLLDQPMAPVQLSVSSNLTRKYKYTLEMISVDDVWIGVHSASANRMVETALRNGWMPDVAGPDRRYTSLQAEVKHAKGSRVDFVLESVSTVDAQDVQNIYTEVKSVTLLLPGQGNDGAAHRRAVFPDTVSTRASKHVEELIHRCAKSSTDRAAIIFLVQRGDCDSFSPSMTHDPVFAALCREASEKGVRLHAYACDLVPASRHVVLLKSLPIVHEDAGSKC
;
A
#
# COMPACT_ATOMS: atom_id res chain seq x y z
N MET A 1 -26.69 -18.40 56.35
CA MET A 1 -25.88 -19.23 55.45
C MET A 1 -26.20 -18.82 54.01
N VAL A 2 -25.99 -17.53 53.73
CA VAL A 2 -24.95 -16.89 52.88
C VAL A 2 -25.22 -17.10 51.38
N MET A 3 -25.96 -16.11 50.86
CA MET A 3 -26.33 -15.89 49.46
C MET A 3 -25.30 -15.02 48.72
N ALA A 4 -25.32 -15.17 47.39
CA ALA A 4 -24.77 -14.28 46.39
C ALA A 4 -25.11 -12.80 46.64
N THR A 5 -24.19 -11.89 46.29
CA THR A 5 -24.48 -10.45 46.28
C THR A 5 -24.06 -9.82 44.96
N GLN A 6 -25.09 -9.49 44.17
CA GLN A 6 -25.09 -8.39 43.22
C GLN A 6 -24.76 -7.08 43.98
N ARG A 7 -23.90 -6.23 43.41
CA ARG A 7 -23.80 -4.83 43.84
C ARG A 7 -24.36 -3.93 42.75
N GLN A 8 -25.61 -3.51 43.00
CA GLN A 8 -26.29 -2.44 42.29
C GLN A 8 -25.64 -1.09 42.64
N LEU A 9 -25.52 -0.26 41.60
CA LEU A 9 -25.31 1.18 41.68
C LEU A 9 -26.56 1.85 42.28
N ARG A 10 -26.37 2.66 43.33
CA ARG A 10 -27.35 3.67 43.76
C ARG A 10 -26.66 5.01 44.00
N SER A 11 -27.36 6.04 43.55
CA SER A 11 -27.03 7.45 43.61
C SER A 11 -27.15 8.03 45.02
N SER A 12 -26.40 9.10 45.29
CA SER A 12 -26.81 10.17 46.19
C SER A 12 -26.06 11.45 45.82
N ALA A 13 -26.82 12.51 45.56
CA ALA A 13 -26.35 13.87 45.33
C ALA A 13 -26.32 14.69 46.63
N LYS A 14 -25.35 15.60 46.76
CA LYS A 14 -25.46 17.00 47.27
C LYS A 14 -24.06 17.60 47.45
N THR A 15 -23.61 18.49 46.57
CA THR A 15 -23.68 19.98 46.62
C THR A 15 -22.66 20.64 47.55
N ARG A 16 -21.66 21.32 46.97
CA ARG A 16 -21.28 22.69 47.37
C ARG A 16 -20.62 23.43 46.20
N ALA A 17 -21.00 24.69 46.03
CA ALA A 17 -20.81 25.55 44.87
C ALA A 17 -19.59 26.49 44.99
N LEU A 18 -19.45 27.35 43.96
CA LEU A 18 -18.56 28.52 43.75
C LEU A 18 -17.38 28.18 42.82
N HIS A 19 -17.10 28.85 41.69
CA HIS A 19 -17.48 30.17 41.19
C HIS A 19 -17.65 30.14 39.65
N THR A 20 -18.59 30.94 39.18
CA THR A 20 -18.87 31.36 37.80
C THR A 20 -17.81 32.32 37.28
N GLU A 21 -17.44 32.22 36.01
CA GLU A 21 -17.18 33.37 35.12
C GLU A 21 -17.58 32.99 33.68
N ASP A 22 -18.33 33.89 33.07
CA ASP A 22 -19.02 33.79 31.78
C ASP A 22 -18.06 33.89 30.58
N VAL A 23 -18.21 33.01 29.60
CA VAL A 23 -17.83 33.32 28.20
C VAL A 23 -18.93 32.85 27.26
N LEU A 24 -19.59 33.83 26.65
CA LEU A 24 -20.68 33.69 25.67
C LEU A 24 -20.20 32.99 24.37
N PRO A 25 -21.02 32.10 23.77
CA PRO A 25 -20.69 31.47 22.49
C PRO A 25 -20.97 32.40 21.29
N LEU A 26 -19.97 32.58 20.44
CA LEU A 26 -20.07 33.30 19.16
C LEU A 26 -20.98 32.55 18.16
N LYS A 27 -22.00 33.26 17.69
CA LYS A 27 -22.98 32.82 16.68
C LYS A 27 -22.35 32.67 15.28
N LYS A 28 -22.66 31.58 14.60
CA LYS A 28 -22.39 31.35 13.17
C LYS A 28 -23.21 32.34 12.31
N PRO A 29 -22.64 32.93 11.24
CA PRO A 29 -23.40 33.82 10.37
C PRO A 29 -24.38 33.05 9.47
N ARG A 30 -25.63 33.54 9.43
CA ARG A 30 -26.73 33.10 8.57
C ARG A 30 -26.56 33.65 7.15
N ARG A 31 -26.87 32.81 6.16
CA ARG A 31 -27.09 33.19 4.74
C ARG A 31 -28.39 33.98 4.61
N ALA A 32 -28.37 35.06 3.84
CA ALA A 32 -29.55 35.81 3.39
C ALA A 32 -29.80 35.60 1.87
N PRO A 33 -31.03 35.82 1.37
CA PRO A 33 -31.60 35.11 0.23
C PRO A 33 -31.47 35.83 -1.13
N ALA A 34 -31.89 35.10 -2.16
CA ALA A 34 -31.87 35.44 -3.58
C ALA A 34 -32.74 36.66 -3.95
N SER A 35 -32.28 37.42 -4.95
CA SER A 35 -33.08 38.34 -5.75
C SER A 35 -32.89 38.04 -7.23
N THR A 36 -34.00 37.91 -7.93
CA THR A 36 -34.16 37.82 -9.39
C THR A 36 -34.07 39.20 -10.02
N GLU A 37 -33.41 39.33 -11.17
CA GLU A 37 -33.73 40.31 -12.22
C GLU A 37 -33.03 39.93 -13.54
N VAL A 38 -33.59 40.46 -14.63
CA VAL A 38 -33.66 39.93 -16.00
C VAL A 38 -32.64 40.57 -16.95
N ASP A 39 -32.28 39.80 -17.99
CA ASP A 39 -31.60 40.07 -19.27
C ASP A 39 -30.65 41.27 -19.46
N THR A 40 -29.46 40.95 -19.98
CA THR A 40 -28.92 41.55 -21.22
C THR A 40 -27.71 40.75 -21.71
N GLU A 41 -27.73 40.28 -22.95
CA GLU A 41 -26.57 39.74 -23.67
C GLU A 41 -25.46 40.80 -23.79
N PRO A 42 -24.18 40.37 -23.81
CA PRO A 42 -23.49 40.50 -25.08
C PRO A 42 -22.61 39.29 -25.45
N THR A 43 -22.71 38.97 -26.73
CA THR A 43 -21.82 38.17 -27.56
C THR A 43 -20.33 38.42 -27.31
N LYS A 44 -19.61 37.40 -26.83
CA LYS A 44 -18.17 37.21 -27.12
C LYS A 44 -17.85 35.71 -27.27
N THR A 45 -17.76 35.31 -28.53
CA THR A 45 -17.13 34.08 -28.99
C THR A 45 -15.65 34.07 -28.59
N SER A 46 -15.26 33.20 -27.64
CA SER A 46 -13.87 32.79 -27.51
C SER A 46 -13.79 31.27 -27.52
N SER A 47 -13.40 30.75 -28.68
CA SER A 47 -13.07 29.35 -28.91
C SER A 47 -11.78 29.04 -28.16
N LYS A 48 -11.89 28.55 -26.92
CA LYS A 48 -10.77 27.87 -26.25
C LYS A 48 -10.49 26.57 -27.02
N LYS A 49 -9.58 26.65 -28.00
CA LYS A 49 -8.92 25.47 -28.58
C LYS A 49 -8.26 24.71 -27.42
N SER A 50 -8.85 23.58 -27.05
CA SER A 50 -8.24 22.61 -26.17
C SER A 50 -6.90 22.21 -26.77
N LYS A 51 -5.80 22.55 -26.10
CA LYS A 51 -4.48 21.98 -26.44
C LYS A 51 -4.64 20.46 -26.38
N PRO A 52 -4.25 19.72 -27.44
CA PRO A 52 -4.24 18.27 -27.37
C PRO A 52 -3.35 17.86 -26.21
N SER A 53 -3.88 16.99 -25.35
CA SER A 53 -3.09 16.29 -24.34
C SER A 53 -1.86 15.67 -25.04
N PRO A 54 -0.66 15.75 -24.44
CA PRO A 54 0.51 15.12 -25.02
C PRO A 54 0.19 13.64 -25.20
N LYS A 55 0.28 13.15 -26.45
CA LYS A 55 0.17 11.73 -26.76
C LYS A 55 1.19 11.01 -25.87
N ARG A 56 0.71 10.17 -24.96
CA ARG A 56 1.52 9.35 -24.05
C ARG A 56 2.41 8.50 -24.94
N VAL A 57 3.71 8.79 -24.97
CA VAL A 57 4.70 7.97 -25.68
C VAL A 57 4.56 6.55 -25.11
N PRO A 58 4.43 5.50 -25.94
CA PRO A 58 4.41 4.12 -25.44
C PRO A 58 5.68 3.92 -24.62
N SER A 59 5.50 3.82 -23.31
CA SER A 59 6.60 3.57 -22.40
C SER A 59 7.07 2.14 -22.65
N LEU A 60 8.30 1.99 -23.16
CA LEU A 60 8.90 0.71 -23.56
C LEU A 60 8.75 -0.34 -22.46
N ILE A 61 8.44 -1.56 -22.87
CA ILE A 61 8.49 -2.77 -22.03
C ILE A 61 9.41 -3.76 -22.73
N ALA A 62 10.28 -4.38 -21.96
CA ALA A 62 11.14 -5.44 -22.44
C ALA A 62 10.29 -6.67 -22.81
N THR A 63 10.38 -7.10 -24.07
CA THR A 63 9.66 -8.28 -24.57
C THR A 63 10.28 -9.60 -24.09
N THR A 64 11.54 -9.54 -23.65
CA THR A 64 12.26 -10.59 -22.93
C THR A 64 12.78 -10.00 -21.62
N PRO A 65 12.88 -10.80 -20.54
CA PRO A 65 13.44 -10.32 -19.28
C PRO A 65 14.83 -9.71 -19.48
N VAL A 66 15.06 -8.51 -18.96
CA VAL A 66 16.37 -7.86 -19.02
C VAL A 66 17.35 -8.63 -18.13
N GLU A 67 18.53 -8.96 -18.68
CA GLU A 67 19.59 -9.64 -17.94
C GLU A 67 20.27 -8.72 -16.91
N GLY A 68 20.89 -9.33 -15.88
CA GLY A 68 21.67 -8.64 -14.86
C GLY A 68 20.95 -8.44 -13.53
N PRO A 69 21.49 -7.58 -12.64
CA PRO A 69 20.91 -7.34 -11.32
C PRO A 69 19.50 -6.75 -11.39
N GLN A 70 18.54 -7.39 -10.73
CA GLN A 70 17.13 -6.96 -10.72
C GLN A 70 16.88 -5.83 -9.71
N VAL A 71 17.52 -4.68 -9.92
CA VAL A 71 17.36 -3.51 -9.04
C VAL A 71 16.01 -2.83 -9.29
N LEU A 72 15.09 -2.94 -8.34
CA LEU A 72 13.76 -2.32 -8.39
C LEU A 72 13.81 -0.82 -8.16
N HIS A 73 14.72 -0.38 -7.27
CA HIS A 73 14.91 1.01 -6.91
C HIS A 73 16.35 1.27 -6.45
N ALA A 74 16.90 2.42 -6.82
CA ALA A 74 18.17 2.91 -6.32
C ALA A 74 17.95 4.27 -5.65
N PHE A 75 18.33 4.37 -4.38
CA PHE A 75 18.29 5.62 -3.65
C PHE A 75 19.54 6.44 -3.98
N PRO A 76 19.41 7.72 -4.38
CA PRO A 76 20.58 8.56 -4.67
C PRO A 76 21.41 8.79 -3.41
N GLU A 77 20.72 8.98 -2.29
CA GLU A 77 21.30 9.23 -0.97
C GLU A 77 20.43 8.56 0.09
N LEU A 78 21.10 7.94 1.06
CA LEU A 78 20.49 7.44 2.28
C LEU A 78 21.26 7.99 3.49
N VAL A 79 20.52 8.40 4.51
CA VAL A 79 21.04 8.87 5.79
C VAL A 79 20.62 7.87 6.87
N SER A 80 21.60 7.36 7.60
CA SER A 80 21.40 6.44 8.72
C SER A 80 20.91 7.18 9.97
N GLY A 81 20.15 6.46 10.79
CA GLY A 81 19.79 6.90 12.13
C GLY A 81 19.09 5.80 12.91
N GLN A 82 18.48 6.17 14.03
CA GLN A 82 17.76 5.29 14.93
C GLN A 82 16.38 5.85 15.24
N LEU A 83 15.33 5.03 15.10
CA LEU A 83 13.95 5.42 15.37
C LEU A 83 13.75 5.67 16.87
N VAL A 84 13.41 6.90 17.23
CA VAL A 84 13.05 7.25 18.62
C VAL A 84 11.59 6.93 18.88
N GLN A 85 10.70 7.41 18.01
CA GLN A 85 9.26 7.17 18.12
C GLN A 85 8.55 7.49 16.80
N ARG A 86 7.42 6.82 16.56
CA ARG A 86 6.46 7.18 15.50
C ARG A 86 5.17 7.69 16.12
N TYR A 87 4.62 8.77 15.59
CA TYR A 87 3.41 9.39 16.11
C TYR A 87 2.59 10.06 15.00
N LYS A 88 1.30 10.32 15.27
CA LYS A 88 0.37 10.96 14.33
C LYS A 88 0.34 10.29 12.94
N ARG A 89 0.66 8.98 12.89
CA ARG A 89 0.79 8.11 11.70
C ARG A 89 1.91 8.50 10.72
N PHE A 90 2.03 9.77 10.39
CA PHE A 90 2.87 10.28 9.30
C PHE A 90 4.20 10.91 9.75
N LEU A 91 4.49 10.88 11.04
CA LEU A 91 5.68 11.49 11.63
C LEU A 91 6.45 10.47 12.45
N ALA A 92 7.76 10.59 12.42
CA ALA A 92 8.65 9.88 13.33
C ALA A 92 9.79 10.82 13.74
N ASP A 93 10.25 10.68 14.97
CA ASP A 93 11.51 11.30 15.40
C ASP A 93 12.62 10.26 15.26
N VAL A 94 13.73 10.68 14.66
CA VAL A 94 14.90 9.84 14.38
C VAL A 94 16.14 10.54 14.91
N LYS A 95 16.96 9.81 15.65
CA LYS A 95 18.29 10.25 16.06
C LYS A 95 19.29 9.86 14.96
N LEU A 96 19.89 10.84 14.30
CA LEU A 96 20.91 10.63 13.28
C LEU A 96 22.23 10.18 13.91
N ASP A 97 23.15 9.67 13.08
CA ASP A 97 24.47 9.21 13.53
C ASP A 97 25.32 10.33 14.18
N ASP A 98 25.08 11.58 13.81
CA ASP A 98 25.71 12.76 14.44
C ASP A 98 25.12 13.12 15.82
N GLY A 99 24.10 12.39 16.27
CA GLY A 99 23.40 12.60 17.53
C GLY A 99 22.20 13.53 17.47
N THR A 100 21.99 14.24 16.36
CA THR A 100 20.85 15.16 16.17
C THR A 100 19.54 14.40 16.08
N VAL A 101 18.51 14.88 16.79
CA VAL A 101 17.14 14.35 16.64
C VAL A 101 16.38 15.20 15.63
N VAL A 102 15.84 14.56 14.59
CA VAL A 102 15.06 15.20 13.53
C VAL A 102 13.69 14.56 13.40
N THR A 103 12.66 15.36 13.10
CA THR A 103 11.35 14.84 12.71
C THR A 103 11.33 14.55 11.21
N VAL A 104 10.96 13.34 10.84
CA VAL A 104 10.92 12.83 9.47
C VAL A 104 9.50 12.50 9.04
N HIS A 105 9.24 12.49 7.73
CA HIS A 105 8.00 11.97 7.20
C HIS A 105 8.00 10.44 7.26
N CYS A 106 6.96 9.84 7.83
CA CYS A 106 6.69 8.40 7.76
C CYS A 106 5.63 8.14 6.65
N PRO A 107 6.01 7.60 5.49
CA PRO A 107 5.12 7.35 4.35
C PRO A 107 4.35 6.02 4.46
N ASN A 108 3.95 5.67 5.69
CA ASN A 108 3.11 4.51 5.99
C ASN A 108 1.92 4.97 6.82
N THR A 109 0.70 4.66 6.37
CA THR A 109 -0.54 5.01 7.06
C THR A 109 -1.01 3.94 8.03
N GLY A 110 -0.54 2.69 7.86
CA GLY A 110 -0.89 1.54 8.66
C GLY A 110 -0.23 1.55 10.03
N PRO A 111 -0.59 0.59 10.91
CA PRO A 111 -0.01 0.48 12.24
C PRO A 111 1.49 0.15 12.23
N MET A 112 2.01 -0.47 11.15
CA MET A 112 3.40 -0.97 11.09
C MET A 112 3.66 -2.01 12.19
N VAL A 113 2.72 -2.95 12.35
CA VAL A 113 2.81 -4.03 13.36
C VAL A 113 4.13 -4.79 13.20
N GLY A 114 4.80 -5.06 14.32
CA GLY A 114 6.10 -5.76 14.35
C GLY A 114 7.30 -4.88 14.00
N LEU A 115 7.10 -3.67 13.45
CA LEU A 115 8.21 -2.81 13.01
C LEU A 115 8.65 -1.79 14.06
N LEU A 116 7.80 -1.50 15.04
CA LEU A 116 8.01 -0.42 16.01
C LEU A 116 8.37 -0.93 17.41
N ASP A 117 8.50 -2.25 17.57
CA ASP A 117 8.62 -2.90 18.87
C ASP A 117 10.06 -2.82 19.41
N GLN A 118 11.05 -2.73 18.52
CA GLN A 118 12.45 -2.57 18.89
C GLN A 118 12.77 -1.09 19.21
N PRO A 119 13.20 -0.77 20.45
CA PRO A 119 13.63 0.58 20.79
C PRO A 119 14.86 0.99 19.99
N MET A 120 14.91 2.24 19.53
CA MET A 120 16.05 2.79 18.78
C MET A 120 16.44 1.95 17.56
N ALA A 121 15.46 1.28 16.92
CA ALA A 121 15.67 0.46 15.74
C ALA A 121 16.43 1.25 14.66
N PRO A 122 17.47 0.66 14.03
CA PRO A 122 18.17 1.32 12.93
C PRO A 122 17.23 1.65 11.78
N VAL A 123 17.41 2.82 11.16
CA VAL A 123 16.60 3.29 10.04
C VAL A 123 17.47 3.87 8.93
N GLN A 124 16.90 3.88 7.72
CA GLN A 124 17.46 4.59 6.58
C GLN A 124 16.47 5.62 6.05
N LEU A 125 16.97 6.83 5.82
CA LEU A 125 16.18 7.97 5.40
C LEU A 125 16.58 8.43 4.00
N SER A 126 15.62 8.72 3.13
CA SER A 126 15.90 9.47 1.91
C SER A 126 15.91 10.97 2.17
N VAL A 127 16.69 11.69 1.36
CA VAL A 127 16.78 13.16 1.41
C VAL A 127 15.96 13.77 0.28
N SER A 128 15.01 14.64 0.63
CA SER A 128 14.27 15.42 -0.36
C SER A 128 15.14 16.55 -0.91
N SER A 129 15.24 16.65 -2.24
CA SER A 129 15.83 17.81 -2.93
C SER A 129 14.92 19.05 -2.91
N ASN A 130 13.63 18.89 -2.61
CA ASN A 130 12.71 20.03 -2.48
C ASN A 130 12.95 20.77 -1.16
N LEU A 131 13.56 21.95 -1.25
CA LEU A 131 13.90 22.83 -0.13
C LEU A 131 12.68 23.43 0.59
N THR A 132 11.49 23.39 -0.02
CA THR A 132 10.26 23.91 0.58
C THR A 132 9.48 22.87 1.40
N ARG A 133 9.94 21.60 1.41
CA ARG A 133 9.30 20.58 2.25
C ARG A 133 9.52 20.87 3.72
N LYS A 134 8.43 20.78 4.50
CA LYS A 134 8.47 20.90 5.96
C LYS A 134 9.40 19.86 6.63
N TYR A 135 9.41 18.63 6.11
CA TYR A 135 10.27 17.55 6.59
C TYR A 135 11.23 17.16 5.46
N LYS A 136 12.54 17.42 5.69
CA LYS A 136 13.61 17.15 4.72
C LYS A 136 13.77 15.65 4.43
N TYR A 137 13.58 14.83 5.45
CA TYR A 137 13.83 13.39 5.39
C TYR A 137 12.53 12.60 5.31
N THR A 138 12.58 11.46 4.61
CA THR A 138 11.51 10.46 4.58
C THR A 138 12.06 9.14 5.12
N LEU A 139 11.34 8.51 6.03
CA LEU A 139 11.66 7.16 6.52
C LEU A 139 11.41 6.15 5.39
N GLU A 140 12.46 5.48 4.92
CA GLU A 140 12.37 4.51 3.82
C GLU A 140 12.50 3.08 4.30
N MET A 141 13.42 2.83 5.25
CA MET A 141 13.70 1.50 5.77
C MET A 141 13.82 1.51 7.30
N ILE A 142 13.49 0.37 7.91
CA ILE A 142 13.73 0.08 9.33
C ILE A 142 14.35 -1.31 9.44
N SER A 143 15.28 -1.50 10.36
CA SER A 143 15.88 -2.80 10.66
C SER A 143 15.22 -3.42 11.89
N VAL A 144 14.76 -4.66 11.75
CA VAL A 144 14.21 -5.49 12.84
C VAL A 144 14.86 -6.87 12.74
N ASP A 145 15.41 -7.37 13.84
CA ASP A 145 16.13 -8.65 13.88
C ASP A 145 17.19 -8.77 12.77
N ASP A 146 17.96 -7.68 12.56
CA ASP A 146 18.99 -7.54 11.53
C ASP A 146 18.49 -7.64 10.07
N VAL A 147 17.18 -7.57 9.84
CA VAL A 147 16.56 -7.53 8.51
C VAL A 147 16.08 -6.11 8.20
N TRP A 148 16.50 -5.59 7.05
CA TRP A 148 15.98 -4.32 6.53
C TRP A 148 14.62 -4.51 5.88
N ILE A 149 13.66 -3.69 6.32
CA ILE A 149 12.26 -3.74 5.90
C ILE A 149 11.87 -2.39 5.32
N GLY A 150 11.26 -2.40 4.13
CA GLY A 150 10.76 -1.20 3.47
C GLY A 150 9.48 -0.68 4.11
N VAL A 151 9.46 0.59 4.52
CA VAL A 151 8.28 1.18 5.18
C VAL A 151 7.38 1.97 4.23
N HIS A 152 7.93 2.40 3.09
CA HIS A 152 7.28 3.32 2.17
C HIS A 152 6.26 2.61 1.29
N SER A 153 5.01 2.55 1.76
CA SER A 153 3.94 1.81 1.08
C SER A 153 3.73 2.23 -0.39
N ALA A 154 3.74 3.53 -0.68
CA ALA A 154 3.55 4.05 -2.04
C ALA A 154 4.76 3.84 -2.98
N SER A 155 5.94 3.49 -2.46
CA SER A 155 7.10 3.19 -3.32
C SER A 155 6.96 1.82 -4.00
N ALA A 156 6.15 0.91 -3.43
CA ALA A 156 5.89 -0.41 -4.00
C ALA A 156 5.38 -0.35 -5.43
N ASN A 157 4.47 0.59 -5.76
CA ASN A 157 3.99 0.78 -7.13
C ASN A 157 5.14 1.07 -8.09
N ARG A 158 6.05 1.99 -7.74
CA ARG A 158 7.21 2.31 -8.59
C ARG A 158 8.16 1.12 -8.74
N MET A 159 8.39 0.36 -7.67
CA MET A 159 9.21 -0.84 -7.72
C MET A 159 8.60 -1.93 -8.62
N VAL A 160 7.30 -2.19 -8.49
CA VAL A 160 6.58 -3.14 -9.35
C VAL A 160 6.56 -2.66 -10.80
N GLU A 161 6.38 -1.37 -11.04
CA GLU A 161 6.49 -0.80 -12.39
C GLU A 161 7.87 -1.08 -13.00
N THR A 162 8.96 -0.86 -12.25
CA THR A 162 10.32 -1.21 -12.70
C THR A 162 10.40 -2.70 -13.09
N ALA A 163 9.90 -3.60 -12.24
CA ALA A 163 9.97 -5.03 -12.51
C ALA A 163 9.16 -5.45 -13.75
N LEU A 164 7.93 -4.96 -13.88
CA LEU A 164 7.05 -5.26 -15.01
C LEU A 164 7.64 -4.76 -16.33
N ARG A 165 8.21 -3.54 -16.33
CA ARG A 165 8.84 -2.95 -17.51
C ARG A 165 10.07 -3.71 -17.98
N ASN A 166 10.83 -4.30 -17.05
CA ASN A 166 12.00 -5.11 -17.36
C ASN A 166 11.67 -6.60 -17.59
N GLY A 167 10.38 -6.99 -17.57
CA GLY A 167 9.96 -8.36 -17.78
C GLY A 167 10.33 -9.33 -16.65
N TRP A 168 10.63 -8.83 -15.44
CA TRP A 168 11.07 -9.67 -14.30
C TRP A 168 9.93 -10.34 -13.53
N MET A 169 8.68 -10.05 -13.90
CA MET A 169 7.47 -10.69 -13.35
C MET A 169 6.67 -11.35 -14.48
N PRO A 170 7.21 -12.36 -15.18
CA PRO A 170 6.57 -12.93 -16.37
C PRO A 170 5.28 -13.69 -16.04
N ASP A 171 5.18 -14.29 -14.86
CA ASP A 171 4.03 -15.08 -14.41
C ASP A 171 2.75 -14.24 -14.22
N VAL A 172 2.87 -12.92 -14.01
CA VAL A 172 1.70 -12.03 -13.98
C VAL A 172 0.97 -11.99 -15.33
N ALA A 173 1.68 -12.15 -16.46
CA ALA A 173 1.08 -12.26 -17.79
C ALA A 173 0.30 -13.59 -17.92
N GLY A 174 0.78 -14.63 -17.25
CA GLY A 174 0.33 -16.01 -17.42
C GLY A 174 1.20 -16.79 -18.42
N PRO A 175 0.95 -18.11 -18.54
CA PRO A 175 1.72 -18.97 -19.43
C PRO A 175 1.55 -18.56 -20.88
N ASP A 176 2.62 -18.67 -21.67
CA ASP A 176 2.63 -18.36 -23.11
C ASP A 176 2.14 -16.94 -23.45
N ARG A 177 2.39 -15.97 -22.57
CA ARG A 177 2.05 -14.56 -22.78
C ARG A 177 3.22 -13.66 -22.45
N ARG A 178 3.22 -12.47 -23.04
CA ARG A 178 4.18 -11.39 -22.72
C ARG A 178 3.48 -10.04 -22.70
N TYR A 179 4.03 -9.10 -21.94
CA TYR A 179 3.54 -7.72 -21.92
C TYR A 179 3.91 -6.99 -23.21
N THR A 180 3.00 -6.14 -23.67
CA THR A 180 3.21 -5.22 -24.79
C THR A 180 3.08 -3.76 -24.35
N SER A 181 2.26 -3.49 -23.34
CA SER A 181 2.13 -2.14 -22.78
C SER A 181 1.74 -2.14 -21.30
N LEU A 182 2.02 -1.02 -20.63
CA LEU A 182 1.74 -0.77 -19.22
C LEU A 182 1.24 0.66 -19.08
N GLN A 183 0.07 0.80 -18.46
CA GLN A 183 -0.50 2.09 -18.12
C GLN A 183 -0.71 2.17 -16.61
N ALA A 184 -0.06 3.14 -15.96
CA ALA A 184 -0.25 3.41 -14.54
C ALA A 184 -1.49 4.29 -14.28
N GLU A 185 -2.08 4.14 -13.08
CA GLU A 185 -3.12 4.99 -12.49
C GLU A 185 -4.40 5.11 -13.33
N VAL A 186 -4.90 3.96 -13.82
CA VAL A 186 -6.01 3.90 -14.76
C VAL A 186 -7.34 3.88 -14.02
N LYS A 187 -8.24 4.80 -14.39
CA LYS A 187 -9.63 4.79 -13.90
C LYS A 187 -10.37 3.59 -14.51
N HIS A 188 -10.91 2.71 -13.67
CA HIS A 188 -11.63 1.50 -14.12
C HIS A 188 -12.98 1.29 -13.44
N ALA A 189 -13.27 2.02 -12.36
CA ALA A 189 -14.54 2.01 -11.64
C ALA A 189 -14.88 3.42 -11.13
N LYS A 190 -16.12 3.61 -10.62
CA LYS A 190 -16.61 4.91 -10.17
C LYS A 190 -15.80 5.39 -8.96
N GLY A 191 -14.95 6.39 -9.18
CA GLY A 191 -14.10 6.97 -8.13
C GLY A 191 -12.92 6.08 -7.72
N SER A 192 -12.59 5.05 -8.50
CA SER A 192 -11.45 4.15 -8.22
C SER A 192 -10.49 4.09 -9.40
N ARG A 193 -9.21 3.90 -9.07
CA ARG A 193 -8.12 3.68 -10.01
C ARG A 193 -7.44 2.38 -9.63
N VAL A 194 -7.06 1.63 -10.65
CA VAL A 194 -6.14 0.49 -10.50
C VAL A 194 -4.72 1.00 -10.70
N ASP A 195 -3.77 0.41 -10.00
CA ASP A 195 -2.37 0.82 -10.08
C ASP A 195 -1.83 0.67 -11.49
N PHE A 196 -2.09 -0.47 -12.15
CA PHE A 196 -1.69 -0.71 -13.54
C PHE A 196 -2.78 -1.39 -14.38
N VAL A 197 -2.77 -1.10 -15.68
CA VAL A 197 -3.37 -1.97 -16.71
C VAL A 197 -2.25 -2.41 -17.63
N LEU A 198 -2.02 -3.72 -17.69
CA LEU A 198 -1.04 -4.35 -18.55
C LEU A 198 -1.74 -4.90 -19.78
N GLU A 199 -1.26 -4.59 -20.96
CA GLU A 199 -1.65 -5.32 -22.16
C GLU A 199 -0.71 -6.50 -22.34
N SER A 200 -1.27 -7.68 -22.59
CA SER A 200 -0.51 -8.89 -22.86
C SER A 200 -1.02 -9.60 -24.10
N VAL A 201 -0.10 -10.13 -24.90
CA VAL A 201 -0.39 -10.91 -26.09
C VAL A 201 0.08 -12.34 -25.90
N SER A 202 -0.64 -13.29 -26.48
CA SER A 202 -0.19 -14.68 -26.54
C SER A 202 1.07 -14.81 -27.42
N THR A 203 1.98 -15.70 -27.04
CA THR A 203 3.18 -16.05 -27.81
C THR A 203 2.86 -17.01 -28.94
N VAL A 204 1.69 -17.66 -28.92
CA VAL A 204 1.22 -18.60 -29.96
C VAL A 204 0.20 -17.98 -30.92
N ASP A 205 -0.62 -17.03 -30.46
CA ASP A 205 -1.57 -16.27 -31.27
C ASP A 205 -1.53 -14.78 -30.92
N ALA A 206 -0.90 -13.98 -31.76
CA ALA A 206 -0.74 -12.55 -31.52
C ALA A 206 -2.06 -11.75 -31.51
N GLN A 207 -3.17 -12.34 -31.98
CA GLN A 207 -4.50 -11.71 -31.95
C GLN A 207 -5.23 -11.94 -30.60
N ASP A 208 -4.79 -12.91 -29.80
CA ASP A 208 -5.28 -13.09 -28.44
C ASP A 208 -4.62 -12.07 -27.51
N VAL A 209 -5.28 -10.92 -27.35
CA VAL A 209 -4.88 -9.81 -26.48
C VAL A 209 -5.73 -9.78 -25.21
N GLN A 210 -5.08 -9.59 -24.06
CA GLN A 210 -5.73 -9.47 -22.76
C GLN A 210 -5.25 -8.21 -22.04
N ASN A 211 -6.18 -7.53 -21.37
CA ASN A 211 -5.87 -6.47 -20.42
C ASN A 211 -5.85 -7.03 -19.00
N ILE A 212 -4.77 -6.81 -18.26
CA ILE A 212 -4.61 -7.28 -16.88
C ILE A 212 -4.66 -6.08 -15.94
N TYR A 213 -5.79 -5.93 -15.26
CA TYR A 213 -6.01 -4.90 -14.23
C TYR A 213 -5.29 -5.32 -12.95
N THR A 214 -4.23 -4.60 -12.60
CA THR A 214 -3.26 -5.03 -11.59
C THR A 214 -3.20 -4.06 -10.43
N GLU A 215 -3.51 -4.55 -9.23
CA GLU A 215 -3.38 -3.81 -7.98
C GLU A 215 -2.10 -4.24 -7.24
N VAL A 216 -1.39 -3.30 -6.62
CA VAL A 216 -0.18 -3.53 -5.83
C VAL A 216 -0.47 -3.32 -4.36
N LYS A 217 0.05 -4.23 -3.53
CA LYS A 217 0.01 -4.12 -2.06
C LYS A 217 1.43 -4.21 -1.51
N SER A 218 1.79 -3.25 -0.67
CA SER A 218 3.03 -3.29 0.09
C SER A 218 2.85 -4.16 1.32
N VAL A 219 3.74 -5.13 1.53
CA VAL A 219 3.67 -6.10 2.62
C VAL A 219 4.94 -6.03 3.45
N THR A 220 4.78 -5.90 4.78
CA THR A 220 5.90 -5.76 5.72
C THR A 220 5.78 -6.69 6.93
N LEU A 221 4.55 -7.06 7.28
CA LEU A 221 4.26 -7.88 8.46
C LEU A 221 4.71 -9.32 8.21
N LEU A 222 5.49 -9.84 9.16
CA LEU A 222 5.91 -11.23 9.25
C LEU A 222 5.15 -11.91 10.38
N LEU A 223 4.59 -13.09 10.11
CA LEU A 223 4.18 -14.03 11.14
C LEU A 223 5.25 -15.11 11.28
N PRO A 224 5.90 -15.23 12.45
CA PRO A 224 6.74 -16.40 12.73
C PRO A 224 5.83 -17.61 12.91
N GLY A 225 6.21 -18.73 12.30
CA GLY A 225 5.54 -20.02 12.46
C GLY A 225 6.53 -21.18 12.52
N GLN A 226 6.06 -22.32 12.99
CA GLN A 226 6.77 -23.59 12.91
C GLN A 226 6.05 -24.46 11.87
N GLY A 227 6.79 -25.06 10.96
CA GLY A 227 6.30 -26.08 10.06
C GLY A 227 6.01 -27.38 10.79
N ASN A 228 5.25 -28.25 10.11
CA ASN A 228 4.98 -29.60 10.62
C ASN A 228 6.26 -30.45 10.71
N ASP A 229 7.34 -30.03 10.06
CA ASP A 229 8.69 -30.60 10.11
C ASP A 229 9.57 -29.99 11.21
N GLY A 230 9.03 -29.04 12.01
CA GLY A 230 9.78 -28.29 13.02
C GLY A 230 10.70 -27.20 12.46
N ALA A 231 10.65 -26.93 11.14
CA ALA A 231 11.39 -25.83 10.55
C ALA A 231 10.69 -24.49 10.86
N ALA A 232 11.46 -23.44 11.12
CA ALA A 232 10.89 -22.10 11.24
C ALA A 232 10.42 -21.63 9.86
N HIS A 233 9.10 -21.42 9.71
CA HIS A 233 8.52 -20.79 8.53
C HIS A 233 8.27 -19.32 8.77
N ARG A 234 8.66 -18.50 7.80
CA ARG A 234 8.59 -17.04 7.88
C ARG A 234 7.60 -16.53 6.84
N ARG A 235 6.34 -16.37 7.27
CA ARG A 235 5.25 -16.02 6.38
C ARG A 235 4.98 -14.52 6.39
N ALA A 236 5.12 -13.88 5.24
CA ALA A 236 4.65 -12.52 5.05
C ALA A 236 3.11 -12.51 5.01
N VAL A 237 2.48 -11.52 5.64
CA VAL A 237 1.01 -11.39 5.58
C VAL A 237 0.52 -9.98 5.31
N PHE A 238 -0.61 -9.89 4.63
CA PHE A 238 -1.30 -8.63 4.39
C PHE A 238 -2.82 -8.79 4.55
N PRO A 239 -3.53 -7.83 5.17
CA PRO A 239 -2.99 -6.60 5.78
C PRO A 239 -2.49 -6.83 7.22
N ASP A 240 -1.90 -5.80 7.81
CA ASP A 240 -1.51 -5.73 9.23
C ASP A 240 -2.62 -5.16 10.14
N THR A 241 -3.76 -4.77 9.55
CA THR A 241 -4.99 -4.36 10.22
C THR A 241 -6.17 -4.37 9.25
N VAL A 242 -7.40 -4.30 9.74
CA VAL A 242 -8.60 -4.25 8.90
C VAL A 242 -8.51 -3.13 7.86
N SER A 243 -8.71 -3.49 6.58
CA SER A 243 -8.57 -2.57 5.45
C SER A 243 -9.75 -2.67 4.48
N THR A 244 -10.83 -1.95 4.81
CA THR A 244 -12.02 -1.86 3.94
C THR A 244 -11.70 -1.31 2.55
N ARG A 245 -10.67 -0.46 2.44
CA ARG A 245 -10.17 0.03 1.15
C ARG A 245 -9.57 -1.10 0.32
N ALA A 246 -8.75 -1.96 0.93
CA ALA A 246 -8.16 -3.08 0.21
C ALA A 246 -9.26 -4.04 -0.26
N SER A 247 -10.22 -4.39 0.61
CA SER A 247 -11.34 -5.27 0.24
C SER A 247 -12.17 -4.69 -0.91
N LYS A 248 -12.50 -3.40 -0.86
CA LYS A 248 -13.19 -2.73 -1.98
C LYS A 248 -12.46 -2.89 -3.31
N HIS A 249 -11.13 -2.74 -3.32
CA HIS A 249 -10.37 -2.89 -4.56
C HIS A 249 -10.42 -4.33 -5.08
N VAL A 250 -10.40 -5.34 -4.20
CA VAL A 250 -10.56 -6.75 -4.61
C VAL A 250 -11.94 -7.00 -5.23
N GLU A 251 -13.02 -6.50 -4.63
CA GLU A 251 -14.37 -6.58 -5.21
C GLU A 251 -14.44 -5.94 -6.60
N GLU A 252 -13.80 -4.78 -6.79
CA GLU A 252 -13.74 -4.08 -8.08
C GLU A 252 -12.98 -4.90 -9.15
N LEU A 253 -11.96 -5.67 -8.76
CA LEU A 253 -11.24 -6.58 -9.64
C LEU A 253 -12.06 -7.84 -9.99
N ILE A 254 -12.77 -8.42 -9.02
CA ILE A 254 -13.70 -9.54 -9.28
C ILE A 254 -14.76 -9.11 -10.31
N HIS A 255 -15.36 -7.93 -10.11
CA HIS A 255 -16.36 -7.39 -11.02
C HIS A 255 -15.80 -7.11 -12.41
N ARG A 256 -14.52 -6.74 -12.50
CA ARG A 256 -13.82 -6.53 -13.77
C ARG A 256 -13.71 -7.84 -14.54
N CYS A 257 -13.24 -8.91 -13.91
CA CYS A 257 -13.16 -10.24 -14.52
C CYS A 257 -14.54 -10.75 -14.98
N ALA A 258 -15.60 -10.51 -14.21
CA ALA A 258 -16.95 -10.96 -14.56
C ALA A 258 -17.56 -10.25 -15.77
N LYS A 259 -17.09 -9.04 -16.12
CA LYS A 259 -17.71 -8.18 -17.13
C LYS A 259 -17.11 -8.28 -18.53
N SER A 260 -15.95 -8.90 -18.67
CA SER A 260 -15.20 -8.95 -19.93
C SER A 260 -14.56 -10.31 -20.11
N SER A 261 -14.70 -10.88 -21.31
CA SER A 261 -14.07 -12.15 -21.67
C SER A 261 -12.55 -12.03 -21.87
N THR A 262 -12.04 -10.82 -22.12
CA THR A 262 -10.62 -10.53 -22.39
C THR A 262 -9.91 -9.80 -21.26
N ASP A 263 -10.65 -9.18 -20.33
CA ASP A 263 -10.03 -8.59 -19.15
C ASP A 263 -9.66 -9.71 -18.16
N ARG A 264 -8.50 -9.55 -17.54
CA ARG A 264 -8.02 -10.31 -16.39
C ARG A 264 -7.74 -9.33 -15.27
N ALA A 265 -7.57 -9.85 -14.07
CA ALA A 265 -7.12 -9.07 -12.94
C ALA A 265 -6.03 -9.79 -12.18
N ALA A 266 -5.14 -9.01 -11.58
CA ALA A 266 -4.07 -9.49 -10.73
C ALA A 266 -3.92 -8.62 -9.48
N ILE A 267 -3.45 -9.23 -8.41
CA ILE A 267 -2.96 -8.51 -7.22
C ILE A 267 -1.52 -8.92 -7.00
N ILE A 268 -0.62 -7.95 -6.93
CA ILE A 268 0.81 -8.14 -6.66
C ILE A 268 1.10 -7.68 -5.24
N PHE A 269 1.45 -8.61 -4.37
CA PHE A 269 1.93 -8.37 -3.02
C PHE A 269 3.46 -8.24 -3.07
N LEU A 270 3.97 -7.01 -2.98
CA LEU A 270 5.41 -6.76 -2.86
C LEU A 270 5.80 -6.85 -1.38
N VAL A 271 6.45 -7.95 -1.01
CA VAL A 271 7.01 -8.21 0.32
C VAL A 271 8.32 -7.46 0.43
N GLN A 272 8.30 -6.33 1.12
CA GLN A 272 9.45 -5.43 1.28
C GLN A 272 10.38 -5.89 2.41
N ARG A 273 10.78 -7.16 2.37
CA ARG A 273 11.74 -7.81 3.27
C ARG A 273 12.22 -9.13 2.66
N GLY A 274 13.49 -9.48 2.87
CA GLY A 274 14.13 -10.63 2.22
C GLY A 274 14.03 -11.96 2.98
N ASP A 275 13.49 -11.96 4.18
CA ASP A 275 13.52 -13.06 5.15
C ASP A 275 12.21 -13.87 5.21
N CYS A 276 11.41 -13.84 4.13
CA CYS A 276 10.15 -14.58 4.04
C CYS A 276 10.25 -15.75 3.04
N ASP A 277 9.57 -16.86 3.36
CA ASP A 277 9.50 -18.05 2.52
C ASP A 277 8.17 -18.18 1.77
N SER A 278 7.13 -17.49 2.24
CA SER A 278 5.75 -17.60 1.77
C SER A 278 4.97 -16.32 2.04
N PHE A 279 3.82 -16.20 1.40
CA PHE A 279 2.86 -15.12 1.63
C PHE A 279 1.46 -15.66 1.89
N SER A 280 0.68 -14.99 2.74
CA SER A 280 -0.76 -15.25 2.92
C SER A 280 -1.55 -13.96 3.10
N PRO A 281 -2.77 -13.85 2.55
CA PRO A 281 -3.77 -12.94 3.08
C PRO A 281 -3.98 -13.18 4.59
N SER A 282 -4.04 -12.13 5.39
CA SER A 282 -3.96 -12.22 6.86
C SER A 282 -5.30 -12.56 7.49
N MET A 283 -5.52 -13.83 7.88
CA MET A 283 -6.72 -14.26 8.60
C MET A 283 -6.82 -13.63 10.01
N THR A 284 -5.69 -13.46 10.68
CA THR A 284 -5.63 -12.90 12.04
C THR A 284 -6.01 -11.43 12.09
N HIS A 285 -5.62 -10.64 11.08
CA HIS A 285 -5.77 -9.18 11.11
C HIS A 285 -6.98 -8.70 10.31
N ASP A 286 -7.34 -9.39 9.23
CA ASP A 286 -8.53 -9.07 8.43
C ASP A 286 -9.08 -10.36 7.75
N PRO A 287 -9.87 -11.18 8.49
CA PRO A 287 -10.44 -12.39 7.94
C PRO A 287 -11.40 -12.14 6.78
N VAL A 288 -11.99 -10.94 6.70
CA VAL A 288 -12.87 -10.55 5.58
C VAL A 288 -12.04 -10.37 4.31
N PHE A 289 -10.93 -9.63 4.40
CA PHE A 289 -10.00 -9.48 3.27
C PHE A 289 -9.45 -10.84 2.83
N ALA A 290 -9.05 -11.70 3.76
CA ALA A 290 -8.50 -13.01 3.44
C ALA A 290 -9.52 -13.93 2.73
N ALA A 291 -10.78 -13.96 3.22
CA ALA A 291 -11.86 -14.68 2.55
C ALA A 291 -12.14 -14.12 1.14
N LEU A 292 -12.13 -12.80 0.99
CA LEU A 292 -12.36 -12.14 -0.28
C LEU A 292 -11.22 -12.39 -1.29
N CYS A 293 -9.96 -12.51 -0.84
CA CYS A 293 -8.87 -12.94 -1.70
C CYS A 293 -9.06 -14.38 -2.22
N ARG A 294 -9.59 -15.29 -1.39
CA ARG A 294 -9.93 -16.65 -1.82
C ARG A 294 -11.04 -16.62 -2.88
N GLU A 295 -12.12 -15.88 -2.63
CA GLU A 295 -13.18 -15.67 -3.62
C GLU A 295 -12.63 -15.08 -4.91
N ALA A 296 -11.73 -14.10 -4.82
CA ALA A 296 -11.12 -13.46 -5.98
C ALA A 296 -10.37 -14.48 -6.85
N SER A 297 -9.59 -15.37 -6.24
CA SER A 297 -8.90 -16.46 -6.94
C SER A 297 -9.87 -17.42 -7.62
N GLU A 298 -10.95 -17.81 -6.95
CA GLU A 298 -12.02 -18.64 -7.54
C GLU A 298 -12.72 -17.95 -8.73
N LYS A 299 -12.80 -16.62 -8.71
CA LYS A 299 -13.35 -15.79 -9.81
C LYS A 299 -12.30 -15.41 -10.87
N GLY A 300 -11.09 -15.98 -10.81
CA GLY A 300 -10.04 -15.81 -11.82
C GLY A 300 -9.15 -14.59 -11.64
N VAL A 301 -9.19 -13.90 -10.49
CA VAL A 301 -8.19 -12.89 -10.12
C VAL A 301 -6.92 -13.61 -9.69
N ARG A 302 -5.79 -13.32 -10.35
CA ARG A 302 -4.51 -13.95 -10.03
C ARG A 302 -3.84 -13.23 -8.86
N LEU A 303 -3.37 -13.99 -7.88
CA LEU A 303 -2.59 -13.43 -6.76
C LEU A 303 -1.12 -13.77 -6.98
N HIS A 304 -0.25 -12.79 -6.86
CA HIS A 304 1.20 -12.95 -6.95
C HIS A 304 1.86 -12.31 -5.74
N ALA A 305 2.91 -12.94 -5.23
CA ALA A 305 3.74 -12.38 -4.17
C ALA A 305 5.20 -12.43 -4.58
N TYR A 306 5.93 -11.34 -4.36
CA TYR A 306 7.36 -11.28 -4.62
C TYR A 306 8.08 -10.64 -3.45
N ALA A 307 9.21 -11.22 -3.06
CA ALA A 307 10.11 -10.64 -2.07
C ALA A 307 11.12 -9.72 -2.75
N CYS A 308 11.47 -8.64 -2.05
CA CYS A 308 12.66 -7.86 -2.35
C CYS A 308 13.57 -7.74 -1.13
N ASP A 309 14.85 -7.54 -1.40
CA ASP A 309 15.86 -7.22 -0.39
C ASP A 309 16.16 -5.73 -0.40
N LEU A 310 16.41 -5.17 0.78
CA LEU A 310 16.75 -3.77 0.97
C LEU A 310 18.18 -3.71 1.46
N VAL A 311 19.06 -3.14 0.64
CA VAL A 311 20.52 -3.20 0.87
C VAL A 311 21.05 -1.77 1.04
N PRO A 312 21.09 -1.21 2.26
CA PRO A 312 21.54 0.16 2.49
C PRO A 312 22.96 0.45 2.00
N ALA A 313 23.86 -0.53 2.12
CA ALA A 313 25.26 -0.39 1.70
C ALA A 313 25.40 -0.04 0.21
N SER A 314 24.60 -0.67 -0.66
CA SER A 314 24.53 -0.36 -2.09
C SER A 314 23.44 0.67 -2.42
N ARG A 315 22.60 1.04 -1.45
CA ARG A 315 21.42 1.91 -1.61
C ARG A 315 20.40 1.36 -2.60
N HIS A 316 20.37 0.04 -2.77
CA HIS A 316 19.48 -0.63 -3.72
C HIS A 316 18.36 -1.38 -3.01
N VAL A 317 17.22 -1.48 -3.70
CA VAL A 317 16.18 -2.48 -3.44
C VAL A 317 16.22 -3.47 -4.60
N VAL A 318 16.38 -4.75 -4.31
CA VAL A 318 16.63 -5.80 -5.31
C VAL A 318 15.49 -6.82 -5.27
N LEU A 319 14.92 -7.15 -6.43
CA LEU A 319 13.93 -8.23 -6.54
C LEU A 319 14.63 -9.56 -6.25
N LEU A 320 14.02 -10.39 -5.42
CA LEU A 320 14.56 -11.71 -5.07
C LEU A 320 13.88 -12.82 -5.85
N LYS A 321 12.66 -13.17 -5.43
CA LYS A 321 11.93 -14.34 -5.90
C LYS A 321 10.43 -14.14 -5.76
N SER A 322 9.66 -14.90 -6.54
CA SER A 322 8.26 -15.12 -6.21
C SER A 322 8.15 -15.94 -4.94
N LEU A 323 7.10 -15.67 -4.16
CA LEU A 323 6.77 -16.42 -2.96
C LEU A 323 5.52 -17.27 -3.21
N PRO A 324 5.49 -18.53 -2.75
CA PRO A 324 4.26 -19.31 -2.76
C PRO A 324 3.19 -18.63 -1.90
N ILE A 325 1.97 -18.61 -2.43
CA ILE A 325 0.80 -18.09 -1.70
C ILE A 325 0.14 -19.25 -0.97
N VAL A 326 -0.02 -19.10 0.34
CA VAL A 326 -0.70 -20.05 1.22
C VAL A 326 -2.06 -19.45 1.59
N HIS A 327 -3.11 -20.24 1.51
CA HIS A 327 -4.42 -19.87 2.04
C HIS A 327 -4.61 -20.59 3.38
N GLU A 328 -4.81 -19.84 4.44
CA GLU A 328 -5.17 -20.41 5.74
C GLU A 328 -6.65 -20.80 5.75
N ASP A 329 -6.92 -22.06 6.09
CA ASP A 329 -8.29 -22.52 6.33
C ASP A 329 -8.83 -21.91 7.61
N ALA A 330 -10.12 -21.56 7.60
CA ALA A 330 -10.84 -21.08 8.76
C ALA A 330 -10.96 -22.22 9.79
N GLY A 331 -9.92 -22.43 10.60
CA GLY A 331 -9.87 -23.51 11.57
C GLY A 331 -8.45 -23.91 12.02
N SER A 332 -7.41 -23.62 11.23
CA SER A 332 -6.03 -23.79 11.67
C SER A 332 -5.68 -22.73 12.70
N LYS A 333 -5.82 -23.07 13.99
CA LYS A 333 -5.17 -22.32 15.05
C LYS A 333 -3.66 -22.64 14.97
N CYS A 334 -2.84 -21.61 14.78
CA CYS A 334 -1.43 -21.67 15.17
C CYS A 334 -1.31 -21.89 16.68
#